data_AF-A0A0D9RHF8-F1
#
_entry.id   AF-A0A0D9RHF8-F1
#
_cell.length_a   1.000
_cell.length_b   1.000
_cell.length_c   1.000
_cell.angle_alpha   90.00
_cell.angle_beta   90.00
_cell.angle_gamma   90.00
#
_symmetry.space_group_name_H-M   'P 1'
#
loop_
_entity.id
_entity.type
_entity.pdbx_description
1 polymer ?
#
loop_
_entity_poly.entity_id
_entity_poly.type
_entity_poly.pdbx_seq_one_letter_code
_entity_poly.pdbx_strand_id
1 'polypeptide(L)'
;MKLTSCLEQDLGNVFLLIGKECPFLLRDLLASEELAQVFGQSVMNVLKVFVGSPCGLNLRNVLWHGFASPEEVPPKYCSMMMLLAAGLGQLLTSYLQKTKLTLAHRSFITPTNLEDLIVFPDVTYEVLSVLEEAMTKSSFILKIMLPYWEVALVKFKSHRFADCAILLLTQLETGLRNVFATLNKCPKRLLTAESTALYTTFDEILAKHLNDGKINQLPLFLGEPAMEFLWDFMNHQEGPRIRDHLSHGEINLHEFSKETTNQLLAFSVVLLLRFVDEGLLSVFKEKASVKLLISLAEGYSSRCHPVFQLKKQVLSCEESIRVWALLPFPEELTWEAVRLEDNSETNASHSLITKMTDELYHHVPENHCVLKDLDHLPTETIRLLSPVLSLILFLITLELVNVHAVCGKNAHEYQQYLKFVKSILQYTENLVVYTS
;
A
#
# COMPACT_ATOMS: atom_id res chain seq x y z
N MET A 1 -22.11 -2.24 1.28
CA MET A 1 -20.67 -2.27 1.61
C MET A 1 -20.32 -3.53 2.39
N LYS A 2 -20.47 -3.58 3.73
CA LYS A 2 -20.07 -4.78 4.50
C LYS A 2 -20.65 -6.10 3.99
N LEU A 3 -21.97 -6.14 3.78
CA LEU A 3 -22.65 -7.34 3.29
C LEU A 3 -22.11 -7.82 1.94
N THR A 4 -21.79 -6.89 1.02
CA THR A 4 -21.25 -7.25 -0.29
C THR A 4 -19.82 -7.78 -0.20
N SER A 5 -19.01 -7.24 0.72
CA SER A 5 -17.63 -7.67 0.96
C SER A 5 -17.55 -9.01 1.67
N CYS A 6 -18.37 -9.24 2.70
CA CYS A 6 -18.49 -10.57 3.32
C CYS A 6 -18.96 -11.61 2.30
N LEU A 7 -19.98 -11.28 1.50
CA LEU A 7 -20.46 -12.17 0.45
C LEU A 7 -19.38 -12.49 -0.58
N GLU A 8 -18.58 -11.51 -1.01
CA GLU A 8 -17.48 -11.71 -1.95
C GLU A 8 -16.42 -12.68 -1.39
N GLN A 9 -16.02 -12.50 -0.12
CA GLN A 9 -15.11 -13.41 0.56
C GLN A 9 -15.67 -14.82 0.69
N ASP A 10 -16.94 -14.95 1.10
CA ASP A 10 -17.61 -16.24 1.29
C ASP A 10 -17.82 -17.00 -0.02
N LEU A 11 -18.23 -16.31 -1.08
CA LEU A 11 -18.34 -16.91 -2.41
C LEU A 11 -16.98 -17.42 -2.90
N GLY A 12 -15.90 -16.69 -2.60
CA GLY A 12 -14.56 -17.15 -2.93
C GLY A 12 -14.13 -18.39 -2.15
N ASN A 13 -14.51 -18.52 -0.87
CA ASN A 13 -14.30 -19.75 -0.10
C ASN A 13 -15.05 -20.93 -0.73
N VAL A 14 -16.30 -20.71 -1.18
CA VAL A 14 -17.12 -21.74 -1.82
C VAL A 14 -16.56 -22.14 -3.19
N PHE A 15 -16.06 -21.18 -3.97
CA PHE A 15 -15.44 -21.44 -5.26
C PHE A 15 -14.30 -22.45 -5.14
N LEU A 16 -13.47 -22.32 -4.10
CA LEU A 16 -12.32 -23.20 -3.85
C LEU A 16 -12.69 -24.63 -3.41
N LEU A 17 -13.98 -24.95 -3.23
CA LEU A 17 -14.42 -26.34 -3.10
C LEU A 17 -14.22 -27.13 -4.39
N ILE A 18 -14.22 -26.45 -5.54
CA ILE A 18 -14.17 -27.06 -6.88
C ILE A 18 -12.99 -26.50 -7.68
N GLY A 19 -12.85 -25.17 -7.70
CA GLY A 19 -11.81 -24.47 -8.43
C GLY A 19 -10.44 -24.51 -7.73
N LYS A 20 -9.39 -24.16 -8.46
CA LYS A 20 -8.01 -24.14 -7.95
C LYS A 20 -7.56 -22.76 -7.48
N GLU A 21 -7.83 -21.73 -8.26
CA GLU A 21 -7.46 -20.35 -7.96
C GLU A 21 -8.70 -19.46 -8.06
N CYS A 22 -9.01 -18.74 -6.99
CA CYS A 22 -10.18 -17.86 -6.96
C CYS A 22 -9.96 -16.67 -7.90
N PRO A 23 -10.93 -16.35 -8.78
CA PRO A 23 -10.89 -15.14 -9.57
C PRO A 23 -10.75 -13.89 -8.69
N PHE A 24 -9.93 -12.94 -9.14
CA PHE A 24 -9.71 -11.67 -8.45
C PHE A 24 -10.94 -10.74 -8.52
N LEU A 25 -11.64 -10.73 -9.66
CA LEU A 25 -12.79 -9.85 -9.85
C LEU A 25 -14.09 -10.55 -9.45
N LEU A 26 -14.92 -9.90 -8.61
CA LEU A 26 -16.24 -10.38 -8.23
C LEU A 26 -17.11 -10.77 -9.43
N ARG A 27 -17.04 -9.99 -10.52
CA ARG A 27 -17.80 -10.28 -11.75
C ARG A 27 -17.47 -11.67 -12.30
N ASP A 28 -16.19 -12.01 -12.32
CA ASP A 28 -15.69 -13.25 -12.89
C ASP A 28 -15.98 -14.41 -11.93
N LEU A 29 -15.87 -14.18 -10.62
CA LEU A 29 -16.32 -15.11 -9.58
C LEU A 29 -17.82 -15.42 -9.73
N LEU A 30 -18.69 -14.41 -9.90
CA LEU A 30 -20.12 -14.61 -10.11
C LEU A 30 -20.44 -15.30 -11.44
N ALA A 31 -19.55 -15.21 -12.43
CA ALA A 31 -19.70 -15.84 -13.73
C ALA A 31 -19.21 -17.30 -13.79
N SER A 32 -18.54 -17.78 -12.73
CA SER A 32 -17.96 -19.11 -12.65
C SER A 32 -18.99 -20.25 -12.74
N GLU A 33 -18.59 -21.33 -13.41
CA GLU A 33 -19.37 -22.57 -13.47
C GLU A 33 -19.33 -23.30 -12.13
N GLU A 34 -18.23 -23.15 -11.38
CA GLU A 34 -18.01 -23.72 -10.06
C GLU A 34 -19.08 -23.26 -9.07
N LEU A 35 -19.34 -21.95 -8.98
CA LEU A 35 -20.42 -21.45 -8.12
C LEU A 35 -21.80 -21.80 -8.65
N ALA A 36 -21.99 -21.85 -9.97
CA ALA A 36 -23.24 -22.29 -10.56
C ALA A 36 -23.54 -23.78 -10.27
N GLN A 37 -22.53 -24.62 -10.13
CA GLN A 37 -22.68 -26.02 -9.73
C GLN A 37 -23.14 -26.15 -8.27
N VAL A 38 -22.67 -25.27 -7.38
CA VAL A 38 -23.06 -25.28 -5.95
C VAL A 38 -24.44 -24.66 -5.73
N PHE A 39 -24.68 -23.48 -6.30
CA PHE A 39 -25.86 -22.66 -5.99
C PHE A 39 -26.96 -22.70 -7.06
N GLY A 40 -26.65 -23.21 -8.24
CA GLY A 40 -27.53 -23.20 -9.40
C GLY A 40 -27.45 -21.90 -10.21
N GLN A 41 -27.55 -22.02 -11.53
CA GLN A 41 -27.41 -20.91 -12.47
C GLN A 41 -28.41 -19.77 -12.21
N SER A 42 -29.65 -20.08 -11.87
CA SER A 42 -30.69 -19.08 -11.60
C SER A 42 -30.34 -18.18 -10.42
N VAL A 43 -29.78 -18.76 -9.34
CA VAL A 43 -29.37 -17.99 -8.15
C VAL A 43 -28.19 -17.10 -8.48
N MET A 44 -27.19 -17.63 -9.20
CA MET A 44 -26.04 -16.84 -9.65
C MET A 44 -26.45 -15.68 -10.58
N ASN A 45 -27.43 -15.90 -11.47
CA ASN A 45 -27.96 -14.84 -12.32
C ASN A 45 -28.64 -13.73 -11.51
N VAL A 46 -29.38 -14.06 -10.44
CA VAL A 46 -29.95 -13.06 -9.53
C VAL A 46 -28.84 -12.28 -8.82
N LEU A 47 -27.80 -12.94 -8.30
CA LEU A 47 -26.67 -12.25 -7.68
C LEU A 47 -25.96 -11.28 -8.65
N LYS A 48 -25.77 -11.69 -9.91
CA LYS A 48 -25.18 -10.83 -10.96
C LYS A 48 -25.98 -9.54 -11.16
N VAL A 49 -27.31 -9.61 -11.08
CA VAL A 49 -28.17 -8.42 -11.20
C VAL A 49 -27.94 -7.44 -10.05
N PHE A 50 -27.71 -7.92 -8.82
CA PHE A 50 -27.55 -7.04 -7.66
C PHE A 50 -26.14 -6.48 -7.48
N VAL A 51 -25.12 -7.32 -7.59
CA VAL A 51 -23.73 -6.98 -7.23
C VAL A 51 -22.71 -7.25 -8.34
N GLY A 52 -23.16 -7.74 -9.49
CA GLY A 52 -22.30 -8.11 -10.61
C GLY A 52 -21.94 -6.96 -11.54
N SER A 53 -22.39 -7.03 -12.80
CA SER A 53 -21.91 -6.14 -13.86
C SER A 53 -22.61 -4.76 -13.85
N PRO A 54 -22.03 -3.76 -14.54
CA PRO A 54 -22.67 -2.45 -14.76
C PRO A 54 -24.03 -2.51 -15.46
N CYS A 55 -24.37 -3.62 -16.13
CA CYS A 55 -25.68 -3.82 -16.75
C CYS A 55 -26.77 -4.17 -15.72
N GLY A 56 -26.40 -4.49 -14.47
CA GLY A 56 -27.31 -4.66 -13.34
C GLY A 56 -27.32 -3.44 -12.41
N LEU A 57 -27.73 -3.62 -11.16
CA LEU A 57 -27.70 -2.58 -10.13
C LEU A 57 -26.26 -2.21 -9.71
N ASN A 58 -25.33 -3.17 -9.82
CA ASN A 58 -23.92 -3.01 -9.47
C ASN A 58 -23.70 -2.39 -8.07
N LEU A 59 -24.54 -2.77 -7.10
CA LEU A 59 -24.60 -2.13 -5.78
C LEU A 59 -23.25 -2.13 -5.05
N ARG A 60 -22.44 -3.18 -5.26
CA ARG A 60 -21.08 -3.28 -4.71
C ARG A 60 -20.25 -2.07 -5.14
N ASN A 61 -20.12 -1.85 -6.44
CA ASN A 61 -19.24 -0.78 -6.96
C ASN A 61 -19.85 0.61 -6.75
N VAL A 62 -21.16 0.78 -6.96
CA VAL A 62 -21.83 2.07 -6.73
C VAL A 62 -21.62 2.56 -5.29
N LEU A 63 -21.71 1.66 -4.30
CA LEU A 63 -21.50 1.99 -2.89
C LEU A 63 -20.02 2.18 -2.55
N TRP A 64 -19.15 1.24 -2.93
CA TRP A 64 -17.71 1.29 -2.57
C TRP A 64 -16.92 2.40 -3.26
N HIS A 65 -17.47 2.99 -4.32
CA HIS A 65 -16.93 4.19 -4.97
C HIS A 65 -17.68 5.47 -4.58
N GLY A 66 -18.54 5.43 -3.56
CA GLY A 66 -19.18 6.62 -2.99
C GLY A 66 -20.09 7.39 -3.96
N PHE A 67 -20.71 6.70 -4.93
CA PHE A 67 -21.66 7.34 -5.86
C PHE A 67 -23.04 7.51 -5.26
N ALA A 68 -23.47 6.58 -4.40
CA ALA A 68 -24.79 6.65 -3.79
C ALA A 68 -24.79 7.62 -2.60
N SER A 69 -25.75 8.53 -2.60
CA SER A 69 -26.05 9.40 -1.48
C SER A 69 -26.89 8.70 -0.40
N PRO A 70 -26.94 9.24 0.84
CA PRO A 70 -27.83 8.74 1.87
C PRO A 70 -29.27 8.63 1.37
N GLU A 71 -29.94 7.52 1.71
CA GLU A 71 -31.32 7.20 1.31
C GLU A 71 -31.55 6.92 -0.19
N GLU A 72 -30.57 7.14 -1.06
CA GLU A 72 -30.67 6.87 -2.50
C GLU A 72 -30.78 5.38 -2.82
N VAL A 73 -30.20 4.52 -1.97
CA VAL A 73 -30.35 3.06 -2.05
C VAL A 73 -31.51 2.63 -1.17
N PRO A 74 -32.65 2.19 -1.75
CA PRO A 74 -33.78 1.67 -0.99
C PRO A 74 -33.38 0.57 0.00
N PRO A 75 -33.83 0.62 1.27
CA PRO A 75 -33.53 -0.39 2.27
C PRO A 75 -33.90 -1.82 1.85
N LYS A 76 -34.92 -1.98 0.99
CA LYS A 76 -35.35 -3.26 0.41
C LYS A 76 -34.22 -4.00 -0.32
N TYR A 77 -33.25 -3.29 -0.92
CA TYR A 77 -32.10 -3.94 -1.55
C TYR A 77 -31.16 -4.57 -0.52
N CYS A 78 -30.96 -3.91 0.63
CA CYS A 78 -30.20 -4.48 1.74
C CYS A 78 -30.93 -5.72 2.30
N SER A 79 -32.25 -5.61 2.54
CA SER A 79 -33.07 -6.74 3.01
C SER A 79 -33.03 -7.92 2.04
N MET A 80 -33.13 -7.66 0.74
CA MET A 80 -33.03 -8.69 -0.29
C MET A 80 -31.65 -9.35 -0.32
N MET A 81 -30.57 -8.57 -0.20
CA MET A 81 -29.21 -9.11 -0.14
C MET A 81 -29.00 -9.99 1.10
N MET A 82 -29.57 -9.64 2.25
CA MET A 82 -29.51 -10.50 3.44
C MET A 82 -30.27 -11.81 3.22
N LEU A 83 -31.45 -11.75 2.61
CA LEU A 83 -32.24 -12.94 2.27
C LEU A 83 -31.49 -13.85 1.28
N LEU A 84 -30.86 -13.27 0.27
CA LEU A 84 -30.03 -14.00 -0.69
C LEU A 84 -28.84 -14.67 0.02
N ALA A 85 -28.12 -13.95 0.89
CA ALA A 85 -27.02 -14.51 1.66
C ALA A 85 -27.46 -15.70 2.54
N ALA A 86 -28.59 -15.58 3.23
CA ALA A 86 -29.15 -16.67 4.02
C ALA A 86 -29.56 -17.87 3.15
N GLY A 87 -30.17 -17.62 1.99
CA GLY A 87 -30.54 -18.65 1.02
C GLY A 87 -29.33 -19.39 0.45
N LEU A 88 -28.25 -18.67 0.13
CA LEU A 88 -26.98 -19.28 -0.29
C LEU A 88 -26.42 -20.20 0.80
N GLY A 89 -26.46 -19.78 2.07
CA GLY A 89 -26.02 -20.62 3.19
C GLY A 89 -26.79 -21.96 3.27
N GLN A 90 -28.10 -21.95 3.01
CA GLN A 90 -28.92 -23.17 3.00
C GLN A 90 -28.55 -24.10 1.83
N LEU A 91 -28.34 -23.53 0.64
CA LEU A 91 -27.91 -24.26 -0.54
C LEU A 91 -26.52 -24.88 -0.34
N LEU A 92 -25.58 -24.10 0.20
CA LEU A 92 -24.23 -24.57 0.54
C LEU A 92 -24.29 -25.72 1.53
N THR A 93 -25.08 -25.60 2.61
CA THR A 93 -25.24 -26.66 3.61
C THR A 93 -25.73 -27.95 2.97
N SER A 94 -26.73 -27.86 2.09
CA SER A 94 -27.27 -29.01 1.36
C SER A 94 -26.23 -29.63 0.42
N TYR A 95 -25.43 -28.80 -0.25
CA TYR A 95 -24.37 -29.25 -1.14
C TYR A 95 -23.25 -29.98 -0.39
N LEU A 96 -22.77 -29.41 0.72
CA LEU A 96 -21.73 -30.01 1.57
C LEU A 96 -22.19 -31.35 2.17
N GLN A 97 -23.45 -31.45 2.60
CA GLN A 97 -24.01 -32.72 3.09
C GLN A 97 -24.03 -33.81 2.01
N LYS A 98 -24.37 -33.46 0.77
CA LYS A 98 -24.40 -34.42 -0.36
C LYS A 98 -23.02 -34.85 -0.80
N THR A 99 -22.08 -33.90 -0.87
CA THR A 99 -20.73 -34.13 -1.42
C THR A 99 -19.72 -34.57 -0.38
N LYS A 100 -20.03 -34.39 0.91
CA LYS A 100 -19.13 -34.63 2.05
C LYS A 100 -17.82 -33.82 1.98
N LEU A 101 -17.82 -32.71 1.24
CA LEU A 101 -16.70 -31.77 1.20
C LEU A 101 -16.68 -30.92 2.47
N THR A 102 -15.49 -30.42 2.82
CA THR A 102 -15.29 -29.50 3.93
C THR A 102 -14.97 -28.12 3.39
N LEU A 103 -15.69 -27.10 3.85
CA LEU A 103 -15.42 -25.71 3.50
C LEU A 103 -14.20 -25.19 4.25
N ALA A 104 -13.15 -24.84 3.52
CA ALA A 104 -12.01 -24.10 4.05
C ALA A 104 -12.27 -22.60 3.91
N HIS A 105 -12.00 -21.84 4.98
CA HIS A 105 -12.07 -20.39 4.96
C HIS A 105 -10.68 -19.84 4.67
N ARG A 106 -10.57 -18.94 3.70
CA ARG A 106 -9.33 -18.21 3.44
C ARG A 106 -9.00 -17.31 4.62
N SER A 107 -7.71 -17.29 4.98
CA SER A 107 -7.19 -16.40 6.01
C SER A 107 -7.42 -14.94 5.63
N PHE A 108 -7.68 -14.11 6.64
CA PHE A 108 -7.66 -12.67 6.47
C PHE A 108 -6.23 -12.17 6.26
N ILE A 109 -6.11 -11.08 5.51
CA ILE A 109 -4.85 -10.39 5.28
C ILE A 109 -4.60 -9.45 6.45
N THR A 110 -3.41 -9.57 7.04
CA THR A 110 -2.88 -8.56 7.95
C THR A 110 -2.08 -7.57 7.11
N PRO A 111 -2.47 -6.28 7.02
CA PRO A 111 -1.70 -5.31 6.26
C PRO A 111 -0.29 -5.19 6.86
N THR A 112 0.73 -5.38 6.03
CA THR A 112 2.13 -5.28 6.44
C THR A 112 2.59 -3.82 6.49
N ASN A 113 3.64 -3.54 7.27
CA ASN A 113 4.29 -2.22 7.37
C ASN A 113 3.39 -1.05 7.83
N LEU A 114 2.30 -1.34 8.55
CA LEU A 114 1.43 -0.30 9.12
C LEU A 114 2.16 0.62 10.10
N GLU A 115 3.15 0.10 10.84
CA GLU A 115 3.94 0.87 11.81
C GLU A 115 4.69 2.04 11.16
N ASP A 116 5.27 1.81 9.97
CA ASP A 116 6.00 2.84 9.22
C ASP A 116 5.07 3.97 8.73
N LEU A 117 3.75 3.69 8.65
CA LEU A 117 2.71 4.61 8.18
C LEU A 117 2.04 5.41 9.31
N ILE A 118 2.38 5.14 10.58
CA ILE A 118 1.86 5.90 11.73
C ILE A 118 2.63 7.22 11.83
N VAL A 119 2.11 8.26 11.18
CA VAL A 119 2.72 9.61 11.18
C VAL A 119 1.92 10.59 12.03
N PHE A 120 0.60 10.51 11.97
CA PHE A 120 -0.29 11.36 12.75
C PHE A 120 -0.45 10.83 14.19
N PRO A 121 -0.53 11.73 15.19
CA PRO A 121 -0.87 11.36 16.55
C PRO A 121 -2.31 10.86 16.66
N ASP A 122 -2.64 10.27 17.81
CA ASP A 122 -4.01 9.88 18.14
C ASP A 122 -4.97 11.07 18.02
N VAL A 123 -6.14 10.82 17.43
CA VAL A 123 -7.17 11.83 17.24
C VAL A 123 -7.82 12.19 18.58
N THR A 124 -7.54 13.40 19.06
CA THR A 124 -8.05 13.91 20.35
C THR A 124 -9.47 14.47 20.22
N TYR A 125 -10.12 14.74 21.36
CA TYR A 125 -11.41 15.43 21.38
C TYR A 125 -11.38 16.80 20.69
N GLU A 126 -10.25 17.53 20.82
CA GLU A 126 -10.05 18.82 20.16
C GLU A 126 -10.08 18.67 18.63
N VAL A 127 -9.40 17.66 18.10
CA VAL A 127 -9.39 17.36 16.65
C VAL A 127 -10.77 16.90 16.17
N LEU A 128 -11.48 16.07 16.94
CA LEU A 128 -12.85 15.66 16.61
C LEU A 128 -13.81 16.85 16.55
N SER A 129 -13.71 17.78 17.50
CA SER A 129 -14.53 19.00 17.50
C SER A 129 -14.25 19.89 16.28
N VAL A 130 -12.98 19.99 15.87
CA VAL A 130 -12.61 20.70 14.63
C VAL A 130 -13.19 20.01 13.41
N LEU A 131 -13.13 18.67 13.36
CA LEU A 131 -13.67 17.89 12.26
C LEU A 131 -15.18 18.09 12.12
N GLU A 132 -15.94 18.03 13.21
CA GLU A 132 -17.39 18.26 13.20
C GLU A 132 -17.76 19.62 12.62
N GLU A 133 -17.02 20.67 12.99
CA GLU A 133 -17.26 22.01 12.46
C GLU A 133 -16.83 22.11 10.99
N ALA A 134 -15.63 21.65 10.66
CA ALA A 134 -15.08 21.65 9.31
C ALA A 134 -15.97 20.88 8.33
N MET A 135 -16.60 19.79 8.76
CA MET A 135 -17.50 18.99 7.92
C MET A 135 -18.67 19.80 7.35
N THR A 136 -19.21 20.73 8.13
CA THR A 136 -20.36 21.55 7.72
C THR A 136 -19.97 22.77 6.88
N LYS A 137 -18.69 23.16 6.92
CA LYS A 137 -18.17 24.40 6.31
C LYS A 137 -17.29 24.15 5.09
N SER A 138 -16.68 22.97 4.99
CA SER A 138 -15.76 22.61 3.93
C SER A 138 -16.50 22.37 2.62
N SER A 139 -16.03 23.01 1.54
CA SER A 139 -16.54 22.79 0.17
C SER A 139 -16.15 21.43 -0.43
N PHE A 140 -15.26 20.69 0.24
CA PHE A 140 -14.88 19.33 -0.13
C PHE A 140 -16.05 18.34 0.00
N ILE A 141 -16.88 18.52 1.04
CA ILE A 141 -18.01 17.63 1.33
C ILE A 141 -19.24 18.12 0.57
N LEU A 142 -19.78 17.25 -0.27
CA LEU A 142 -21.09 17.49 -0.86
C LEU A 142 -22.15 17.48 0.24
N LYS A 143 -22.99 18.52 0.31
CA LYS A 143 -24.02 18.66 1.37
C LYS A 143 -24.89 17.41 1.52
N ILE A 144 -25.24 16.76 0.41
CA ILE A 144 -26.04 15.54 0.41
C ILE A 144 -25.31 14.34 1.05
N MET A 145 -23.98 14.34 1.05
CA MET A 145 -23.13 13.28 1.61
C MET A 145 -22.75 13.49 3.07
N LEU A 146 -23.04 14.67 3.65
CA LEU A 146 -22.74 15.00 5.05
C LEU A 146 -23.20 13.93 6.06
N PRO A 147 -24.39 13.30 5.93
CA PRO A 147 -24.81 12.25 6.86
C PRO A 147 -23.82 11.07 6.95
N TYR A 148 -23.10 10.71 5.88
CA TYR A 148 -22.12 9.63 5.96
C TYR A 148 -20.89 10.01 6.78
N TRP A 149 -20.46 11.27 6.72
CA TRP A 149 -19.38 11.79 7.56
C TRP A 149 -19.78 11.81 9.04
N GLU A 150 -21.00 12.24 9.35
CA GLU A 150 -21.54 12.22 10.72
C GLU A 150 -21.59 10.79 11.27
N VAL A 151 -22.07 9.84 10.47
CA VAL A 151 -22.08 8.42 10.86
C VAL A 151 -20.64 7.91 11.04
N ALA A 152 -19.69 8.26 10.18
CA ALA A 152 -18.29 7.86 10.33
C ALA A 152 -17.71 8.31 11.67
N LEU A 153 -17.94 9.56 12.07
CA LEU A 153 -17.55 10.08 13.38
C LEU A 153 -18.21 9.34 14.54
N VAL A 154 -19.51 9.05 14.45
CA VAL A 154 -20.20 8.25 15.47
C VAL A 154 -19.58 6.86 15.58
N LYS A 155 -19.23 6.23 14.45
CA LYS A 155 -18.56 4.91 14.45
C LYS A 155 -17.20 4.97 15.11
N PHE A 156 -16.40 5.98 14.80
CA PHE A 156 -15.12 6.21 15.45
C PHE A 156 -15.25 6.33 16.98
N LYS A 157 -16.15 7.21 17.45
CA LYS A 157 -16.41 7.41 18.90
C LYS A 157 -16.93 6.14 19.59
N SER A 158 -17.64 5.29 18.87
CA SER A 158 -18.13 3.99 19.37
C SER A 158 -17.12 2.84 19.27
N HIS A 159 -15.84 3.13 18.99
CA HIS A 159 -14.78 2.13 18.79
C HIS A 159 -15.05 1.14 17.63
N ARG A 160 -15.88 1.56 16.66
CA ARG A 160 -16.17 0.78 15.45
C ARG A 160 -15.29 1.27 14.31
N PHE A 161 -13.99 0.97 14.42
CA PHE A 161 -12.95 1.52 13.55
C PHE A 161 -13.10 1.12 12.09
N ALA A 162 -13.36 -0.16 11.80
CA ALA A 162 -13.62 -0.62 10.43
C ALA A 162 -14.79 0.13 9.77
N ASP A 163 -15.89 0.32 10.51
CA ASP A 163 -17.07 1.02 9.97
C ASP A 163 -16.79 2.49 9.68
N CYS A 164 -15.97 3.14 10.52
CA CYS A 164 -15.49 4.49 10.28
C CYS A 164 -14.62 4.55 9.02
N ALA A 165 -13.62 3.68 8.91
CA ALA A 165 -12.70 3.63 7.76
C ALA A 165 -13.46 3.39 6.45
N ILE A 166 -14.38 2.41 6.41
CA ILE A 166 -15.21 2.13 5.22
C ILE A 166 -15.95 3.39 4.76
N LEU A 167 -16.60 4.10 5.69
CA LEU A 167 -17.32 5.33 5.33
C LEU A 167 -16.34 6.42 4.87
N LEU A 168 -15.29 6.70 5.63
CA LEU A 168 -14.30 7.73 5.28
C LEU A 168 -13.66 7.50 3.91
N LEU A 169 -13.26 6.27 3.59
CA LEU A 169 -12.62 5.95 2.32
C LEU A 169 -13.55 6.24 1.14
N THR A 170 -14.82 5.86 1.24
CA THR A 170 -15.80 6.20 0.19
C THR A 170 -16.03 7.70 0.09
N GLN A 171 -16.06 8.40 1.21
CA GLN A 171 -16.28 9.84 1.26
C GLN A 171 -15.09 10.65 0.74
N LEU A 172 -13.86 10.19 1.02
CA LEU A 172 -12.64 10.74 0.45
C LEU A 172 -12.65 10.59 -1.07
N GLU A 173 -13.09 9.43 -1.58
CA GLU A 173 -13.21 9.21 -3.03
C GLU A 173 -14.20 10.19 -3.65
N THR A 174 -15.39 10.34 -3.07
CA THR A 174 -16.41 11.28 -3.55
C THR A 174 -15.92 12.73 -3.53
N GLY A 175 -15.29 13.15 -2.44
CA GLY A 175 -14.77 14.52 -2.31
C GLY A 175 -13.63 14.80 -3.27
N LEU A 176 -12.66 13.90 -3.39
CA LEU A 176 -11.55 14.02 -4.34
C LEU A 176 -12.05 13.99 -5.79
N ARG A 177 -13.06 13.16 -6.10
CA ARG A 177 -13.71 13.15 -7.42
C ARG A 177 -14.36 14.50 -7.76
N ASN A 178 -15.00 15.14 -6.79
CA ASN A 178 -15.59 16.46 -6.97
C ASN A 178 -14.52 17.53 -7.25
N VAL A 179 -13.41 17.51 -6.50
CA VAL A 179 -12.27 18.42 -6.71
C VAL A 179 -11.62 18.16 -8.07
N PHE A 180 -11.37 16.89 -8.41
CA PHE A 180 -10.83 16.46 -9.69
C PHE A 180 -11.67 16.97 -10.86
N ALA A 181 -12.99 16.76 -10.82
CA ALA A 181 -13.89 17.21 -11.88
C ALA A 181 -13.90 18.74 -12.01
N THR A 182 -13.80 19.45 -10.89
CA THR A 182 -13.76 20.91 -10.87
C THR A 182 -12.45 21.45 -11.47
N LEU A 183 -11.30 20.97 -11.00
CA LEU A 183 -9.98 21.46 -11.42
C LEU A 183 -9.67 21.12 -12.88
N ASN A 184 -10.03 19.92 -13.32
CA ASN A 184 -9.81 19.48 -14.70
C ASN A 184 -10.93 19.89 -15.66
N LYS A 185 -11.96 20.63 -15.18
CA LYS A 185 -13.14 21.04 -15.96
C LYS A 185 -13.83 19.85 -16.65
N CYS A 186 -13.89 18.73 -15.95
CA CYS A 186 -14.53 17.53 -16.48
C CYS A 186 -16.06 17.67 -16.52
N PRO A 187 -16.75 16.91 -17.37
CA PRO A 187 -18.21 16.90 -17.37
C PRO A 187 -18.76 16.38 -16.03
N LYS A 188 -19.85 16.98 -15.54
CA LYS A 188 -20.49 16.60 -14.27
C LYS A 188 -20.91 15.13 -14.20
N ARG A 189 -21.06 14.45 -15.36
CA ARG A 189 -21.36 13.02 -15.45
C ARG A 189 -20.35 12.13 -14.71
N LEU A 190 -19.11 12.58 -14.52
CA LEU A 190 -18.12 11.82 -13.75
C LEU A 190 -18.52 11.69 -12.28
N LEU A 191 -19.39 12.56 -11.77
CA LEU A 191 -19.88 12.51 -10.39
C LEU A 191 -21.01 11.47 -10.19
N THR A 192 -21.50 10.85 -11.27
CA THR A 192 -22.62 9.91 -11.26
C THR A 192 -22.20 8.54 -11.78
N ALA A 193 -22.81 7.47 -11.25
CA ALA A 193 -22.63 6.13 -11.78
C ALA A 193 -23.56 5.89 -12.97
N GLU A 194 -23.00 5.68 -14.17
CA GLU A 194 -23.75 5.33 -15.38
C GLU A 194 -23.51 3.87 -15.77
N SER A 195 -24.52 3.18 -16.29
CA SER A 195 -24.40 1.78 -16.73
C SER A 195 -23.61 1.61 -18.03
N THR A 196 -23.44 2.69 -18.80
CA THR A 196 -22.82 2.69 -20.13
C THR A 196 -21.38 3.19 -20.15
N ALA A 197 -20.81 3.57 -18.99
CA ALA A 197 -19.48 4.13 -18.89
C ALA A 197 -18.72 3.55 -17.70
N LEU A 198 -17.38 3.58 -17.78
CA LEU A 198 -16.52 3.22 -16.66
C LEU A 198 -16.61 4.29 -15.56
N TYR A 199 -16.47 3.84 -14.32
CA TYR A 199 -16.49 4.72 -13.15
C TYR A 199 -15.14 5.37 -12.95
N THR A 200 -15.15 6.66 -12.60
CA THR A 200 -13.94 7.37 -12.21
C THR A 200 -13.57 7.05 -10.77
N THR A 201 -12.61 6.15 -10.61
CA THR A 201 -12.11 5.63 -9.33
C THR A 201 -10.89 6.41 -8.82
N PHE A 202 -10.40 6.08 -7.62
CA PHE A 202 -9.15 6.64 -7.09
C PHE A 202 -7.97 6.58 -8.07
N ASP A 203 -7.81 5.47 -8.79
CA ASP A 203 -6.71 5.30 -9.74
C ASP A 203 -6.73 6.36 -10.85
N GLU A 204 -7.92 6.65 -11.40
CA GLU A 204 -8.10 7.68 -12.41
C GLU A 204 -7.95 9.09 -11.82
N ILE A 205 -8.50 9.31 -10.62
CA ILE A 205 -8.51 10.61 -9.94
C ILE A 205 -7.07 11.04 -9.58
N LEU A 206 -6.24 10.10 -9.15
CA LEU A 206 -4.88 10.35 -8.67
C LEU A 206 -3.80 10.15 -9.76
N ALA A 207 -4.18 9.75 -10.98
CA ALA A 207 -3.26 9.57 -12.09
C ALA A 207 -2.56 10.89 -12.49
N LYS A 208 -1.33 10.79 -12.97
CA LYS A 208 -0.55 11.96 -13.44
C LYS A 208 -1.16 12.63 -14.68
N HIS A 209 -1.75 11.84 -15.57
CA HIS A 209 -2.34 12.31 -16.82
C HIS A 209 -3.79 11.82 -16.94
N LEU A 210 -4.62 12.63 -17.59
CA LEU A 210 -5.97 12.27 -18.00
C LEU A 210 -5.93 11.34 -19.22
N ASN A 211 -7.07 10.71 -19.53
CA ASN A 211 -7.21 9.80 -20.67
C ASN A 211 -6.91 10.46 -22.04
N ASP A 212 -7.01 11.79 -22.14
CA ASP A 212 -6.68 12.57 -23.34
C ASP A 212 -5.21 13.04 -23.38
N GLY A 213 -4.37 12.57 -22.46
CA GLY A 213 -2.95 12.90 -22.34
C GLY A 213 -2.66 14.23 -21.64
N LYS A 214 -3.67 15.02 -21.26
CA LYS A 214 -3.45 16.26 -20.50
C LYS A 214 -2.98 15.97 -19.08
N ILE A 215 -2.24 16.90 -18.51
CA ILE A 215 -1.79 16.82 -17.12
C ILE A 215 -2.99 16.96 -16.19
N ASN A 216 -3.14 16.01 -15.26
CA ASN A 216 -4.14 16.09 -14.21
C ASN A 216 -3.77 17.21 -13.21
N GLN A 217 -4.69 18.15 -13.00
CA GLN A 217 -4.48 19.29 -12.12
C GLN A 217 -4.65 18.96 -10.64
N LEU A 218 -5.32 17.85 -10.29
CA LEU A 218 -5.55 17.48 -8.90
C LEU A 218 -4.23 17.17 -8.15
N PRO A 219 -3.31 16.34 -8.66
CA PRO A 219 -2.04 16.11 -7.98
C PRO A 219 -1.22 17.38 -7.76
N LEU A 220 -1.21 18.29 -8.72
CA LEU A 220 -0.52 19.58 -8.61
C LEU A 220 -1.16 20.46 -7.53
N PHE A 221 -2.49 20.48 -7.46
CA PHE A 221 -3.23 21.23 -6.44
C PHE A 221 -3.02 20.64 -5.04
N LEU A 222 -3.08 19.32 -4.89
CA LEU A 222 -2.88 18.66 -3.60
C LEU A 222 -1.44 18.78 -3.11
N GLY A 223 -0.47 18.81 -4.02
CA GLY A 223 0.95 18.85 -3.69
C GLY A 223 1.48 17.46 -3.30
N GLU A 224 2.80 17.32 -3.39
CA GLU A 224 3.49 16.05 -3.20
C GLU A 224 3.17 15.37 -1.85
N PRO A 225 3.23 16.03 -0.69
CA PRO A 225 3.02 15.35 0.60
C PRO A 225 1.64 14.69 0.74
N ALA A 226 0.59 15.38 0.28
CA ALA A 226 -0.78 14.84 0.32
C ALA A 226 -0.97 13.69 -0.69
N MET A 227 -0.32 13.77 -1.86
CA MET A 227 -0.35 12.70 -2.85
C MET A 227 0.39 11.45 -2.37
N GLU A 228 1.56 11.61 -1.75
CA GLU A 228 2.31 10.48 -1.20
C GLU A 228 1.51 9.75 -0.09
N PHE A 229 0.82 10.48 0.78
CA PHE A 229 -0.05 9.86 1.79
C PHE A 229 -1.18 9.06 1.14
N LEU A 230 -1.86 9.65 0.16
CA LEU A 230 -2.96 8.99 -0.55
C LEU A 230 -2.46 7.74 -1.28
N TRP A 231 -1.33 7.83 -1.99
CA TRP A 231 -0.78 6.68 -2.70
C TRP A 231 -0.32 5.57 -1.76
N ASP A 232 0.34 5.89 -0.64
CA ASP A 232 0.78 4.89 0.33
C ASP A 232 -0.42 4.10 0.89
N PHE A 233 -1.46 4.79 1.37
CA PHE A 233 -2.60 4.12 2.00
C PHE A 233 -3.53 3.38 1.01
N MET A 234 -3.59 3.85 -0.25
CA MET A 234 -4.66 3.46 -1.17
C MET A 234 -4.20 2.75 -2.44
N ASN A 235 -3.04 3.11 -3.02
CA ASN A 235 -2.70 2.72 -4.39
C ASN A 235 -1.40 1.92 -4.53
N HIS A 236 -0.38 2.20 -3.73
CA HIS A 236 0.92 1.52 -3.86
C HIS A 236 0.76 0.01 -3.66
N GLN A 237 1.32 -0.78 -4.57
CA GLN A 237 1.25 -2.25 -4.49
C GLN A 237 1.91 -2.80 -3.22
N GLU A 238 3.00 -2.17 -2.79
CA GLU A 238 3.72 -2.47 -1.54
C GLU A 238 3.11 -1.76 -0.31
N GLY A 239 2.07 -0.94 -0.52
CA GLY A 239 1.32 -0.28 0.54
C GLY A 239 0.17 -1.14 1.05
N PRO A 240 -0.48 -0.75 2.15
CA PRO A 240 -1.52 -1.53 2.79
C PRO A 240 -2.82 -1.65 1.98
N ARG A 241 -3.00 -0.86 0.90
CA ARG A 241 -4.18 -0.84 0.00
C ARG A 241 -5.50 -1.08 0.73
N ILE A 242 -5.70 -0.34 1.82
CA ILE A 242 -6.73 -0.63 2.83
C ILE A 242 -8.13 -0.71 2.21
N ARG A 243 -8.41 0.19 1.26
CA ARG A 243 -9.69 0.25 0.56
C ARG A 243 -9.97 -1.02 -0.23
N ASP A 244 -9.00 -1.53 -0.97
CA ASP A 244 -9.19 -2.70 -1.83
C ASP A 244 -9.48 -3.92 -0.97
N HIS A 245 -8.62 -4.18 0.01
CA HIS A 245 -8.76 -5.32 0.92
C HIS A 245 -10.07 -5.26 1.75
N LEU A 246 -10.49 -4.07 2.22
CA LEU A 246 -11.80 -3.89 2.86
C LEU A 246 -12.96 -4.17 1.90
N SER A 247 -12.86 -3.70 0.65
CA SER A 247 -13.91 -3.87 -0.35
C SER A 247 -14.12 -5.33 -0.78
N HIS A 248 -13.07 -6.13 -0.75
CA HIS A 248 -13.09 -7.56 -1.06
C HIS A 248 -13.38 -8.46 0.17
N GLY A 249 -13.47 -7.88 1.38
CA GLY A 249 -13.74 -8.65 2.60
C GLY A 249 -12.53 -9.45 3.10
N GLU A 250 -11.32 -9.04 2.72
CA GLU A 250 -10.07 -9.72 3.04
C GLU A 250 -9.50 -9.32 4.40
N ILE A 251 -10.06 -8.28 5.04
CA ILE A 251 -9.65 -7.83 6.38
C ILE A 251 -10.74 -8.17 7.40
N ASN A 252 -10.31 -8.68 8.56
CA ASN A 252 -11.20 -8.89 9.69
C ASN A 252 -11.70 -7.54 10.25
N LEU A 253 -13.00 -7.28 10.09
CA LEU A 253 -13.62 -6.03 10.54
C LEU A 253 -13.63 -5.86 12.06
N HIS A 254 -13.56 -6.97 12.83
CA HIS A 254 -13.56 -6.93 14.29
C HIS A 254 -12.20 -6.57 14.88
N GLU A 255 -11.12 -6.88 14.17
CA GLU A 255 -9.72 -6.67 14.58
C GLU A 255 -9.08 -5.50 13.82
N PHE A 256 -9.89 -4.67 13.16
CA PHE A 256 -9.40 -3.57 12.36
C PHE A 256 -8.69 -2.51 13.22
N SER A 257 -7.48 -2.13 12.81
CA SER A 257 -6.62 -1.23 13.58
C SER A 257 -7.25 0.14 13.83
N LYS A 258 -7.18 0.57 15.10
CA LYS A 258 -7.51 1.93 15.53
C LYS A 258 -6.55 2.92 14.87
N GLU A 259 -5.27 2.59 14.83
CA GLU A 259 -4.17 3.40 14.31
C GLU A 259 -4.41 3.73 12.83
N THR A 260 -4.75 2.75 12.00
CA THR A 260 -5.10 2.97 10.59
C THR A 260 -6.26 3.95 10.44
N THR A 261 -7.29 3.79 11.28
CA THR A 261 -8.46 4.68 11.26
C THR A 261 -8.09 6.08 11.72
N ASN A 262 -7.20 6.21 12.72
CA ASN A 262 -6.66 7.49 13.18
C ASN A 262 -5.91 8.21 12.07
N GLN A 263 -5.04 7.52 11.32
CA GLN A 263 -4.30 8.12 10.20
C GLN A 263 -5.26 8.67 9.14
N LEU A 264 -6.26 7.87 8.73
CA LEU A 264 -7.27 8.30 7.75
C LEU A 264 -8.09 9.49 8.25
N LEU A 265 -8.51 9.49 9.52
CA LEU A 265 -9.31 10.55 10.10
C LEU A 265 -8.50 11.85 10.26
N ALA A 266 -7.25 11.75 10.74
CA ALA A 266 -6.33 12.88 10.88
C ALA A 266 -6.02 13.52 9.52
N PHE A 267 -5.70 12.71 8.51
CA PHE A 267 -5.51 13.21 7.15
C PHE A 267 -6.78 13.84 6.58
N SER A 268 -7.95 13.25 6.84
CA SER A 268 -9.24 13.82 6.43
C SER A 268 -9.45 15.22 7.03
N VAL A 269 -9.09 15.44 8.30
CA VAL A 269 -9.15 16.78 8.92
C VAL A 269 -8.29 17.76 8.14
N VAL A 270 -7.02 17.43 7.91
CA VAL A 270 -6.10 18.32 7.19
C VAL A 270 -6.64 18.62 5.79
N LEU A 271 -7.14 17.60 5.08
CA LEU A 271 -7.70 17.76 3.75
C LEU A 271 -8.91 18.70 3.76
N LEU A 272 -9.87 18.49 4.67
CA LEU A 272 -11.07 19.32 4.79
C LEU A 272 -10.76 20.78 5.07
N LEU A 273 -9.77 21.04 5.93
CA LEU A 273 -9.33 22.39 6.29
C LEU A 273 -8.83 23.19 5.09
N ARG A 274 -8.31 22.54 4.04
CA ARG A 274 -7.90 23.20 2.79
C ARG A 274 -9.07 23.77 1.98
N PHE A 275 -10.29 23.37 2.30
CA PHE A 275 -11.51 23.73 1.57
C PHE A 275 -12.49 24.51 2.45
N VAL A 276 -12.03 25.01 3.59
CA VAL A 276 -12.76 25.92 4.50
C VAL A 276 -12.35 27.37 4.22
N ASP A 277 -13.22 28.33 4.56
CA ASP A 277 -12.94 29.77 4.50
C ASP A 277 -11.65 30.15 5.27
N GLU A 278 -10.87 31.09 4.73
CA GLU A 278 -9.58 31.50 5.31
C GLU A 278 -9.71 32.03 6.74
N GLY A 279 -10.80 32.75 7.05
CA GLY A 279 -11.06 33.26 8.39
C GLY A 279 -11.25 32.12 9.39
N LEU A 280 -12.05 31.12 9.03
CA LEU A 280 -12.27 29.95 9.89
C LEU A 280 -11.02 29.05 9.97
N LEU A 281 -10.26 28.90 8.89
CA LEU A 281 -8.98 28.19 8.89
C LEU A 281 -7.99 28.84 9.87
N SER A 282 -7.95 30.18 9.93
CA SER A 282 -7.07 30.90 10.87
C SER A 282 -7.38 30.55 12.33
N VAL A 283 -8.67 30.46 12.68
CA VAL A 283 -9.15 30.07 14.02
C VAL A 283 -8.76 28.62 14.33
N PHE A 284 -8.94 27.69 13.39
CA PHE A 284 -8.52 26.31 13.61
C PHE A 284 -7.01 26.16 13.76
N LYS A 285 -6.22 26.95 13.02
CA LYS A 285 -4.77 27.00 13.17
C LYS A 285 -4.32 27.58 14.52
N GLU A 286 -5.17 28.17 15.34
CA GLU A 286 -4.75 28.56 16.70
C GLU A 286 -4.52 27.32 17.58
N LYS A 287 -5.31 26.26 17.38
CA LYS A 287 -5.25 25.01 18.15
C LYS A 287 -3.96 24.24 17.87
N ALA A 288 -3.27 23.85 18.94
CA ALA A 288 -1.96 23.19 18.85
C ALA A 288 -2.03 21.82 18.14
N SER A 289 -3.08 21.04 18.40
CA SER A 289 -3.30 19.75 17.74
C SER A 289 -3.47 19.89 16.23
N VAL A 290 -4.23 20.90 15.77
CA VAL A 290 -4.45 21.17 14.34
C VAL A 290 -3.17 21.63 13.65
N LYS A 291 -2.41 22.54 14.28
CA LYS A 291 -1.10 22.97 13.78
C LYS A 291 -0.16 21.79 13.55
N LEU A 292 -0.12 20.88 14.52
CA LEU A 292 0.69 19.66 14.44
C LEU A 292 0.25 18.78 13.27
N LEU A 293 -1.06 18.53 13.12
CA LEU A 293 -1.58 17.73 12.00
C LEU A 293 -1.22 18.34 10.64
N ILE A 294 -1.38 19.65 10.47
CA ILE A 294 -1.03 20.35 9.22
C ILE A 294 0.48 20.22 8.96
N SER A 295 1.32 20.47 9.96
CA SER A 295 2.78 20.36 9.81
C SER A 295 3.23 18.94 9.44
N LEU A 296 2.62 17.91 10.02
CA LEU A 296 2.92 16.51 9.72
C LEU A 296 2.49 16.13 8.30
N ALA A 297 1.32 16.61 7.87
CA ALA A 297 0.83 16.38 6.52
C ALA A 297 1.66 17.11 5.46
N GLU A 298 2.10 18.34 5.72
CA GLU A 298 2.98 19.11 4.83
C GLU A 298 4.39 18.51 4.75
N GLY A 299 4.85 17.85 5.82
CA GLY A 299 6.14 17.15 5.86
C GLY A 299 6.08 15.67 5.49
N TYR A 300 4.92 15.16 5.03
CA TYR A 300 4.77 13.75 4.71
C TYR A 300 5.63 13.37 3.50
N SER A 301 6.31 12.24 3.61
CA SER A 301 7.06 11.61 2.53
C SER A 301 6.73 10.12 2.49
N SER A 302 6.72 9.57 1.28
CA SER A 302 6.30 8.19 1.08
C SER A 302 7.09 7.20 1.91
N ARG A 303 6.37 6.23 2.45
CA ARG A 303 6.87 5.09 3.22
C ARG A 303 6.71 3.78 2.45
N CYS A 304 5.92 3.76 1.38
CA CYS A 304 5.72 2.57 0.55
C CYS A 304 6.41 2.67 -0.81
N HIS A 305 6.92 3.85 -1.20
CA HIS A 305 7.66 4.02 -2.45
C HIS A 305 8.92 3.14 -2.45
N PRO A 306 9.28 2.49 -3.57
CA PRO A 306 10.46 1.62 -3.65
C PRO A 306 11.75 2.28 -3.17
N VAL A 307 11.92 3.59 -3.41
CA VAL A 307 13.08 4.36 -2.92
C VAL A 307 13.13 4.43 -1.39
N PHE A 308 11.97 4.58 -0.73
CA PHE A 308 11.93 4.56 0.74
C PHE A 308 12.29 3.18 1.28
N GLN A 309 11.73 2.11 0.70
CA GLN A 309 12.04 0.74 1.08
C GLN A 309 13.53 0.42 0.87
N LEU A 310 14.11 0.88 -0.24
CA LEU A 310 15.54 0.79 -0.50
C LEU A 310 16.36 1.57 0.53
N LYS A 311 15.95 2.80 0.88
CA LYS A 311 16.63 3.59 1.93
C LYS A 311 16.59 2.88 3.28
N LYS A 312 15.47 2.25 3.63
CA LYS A 312 15.33 1.44 4.86
C LYS A 312 16.27 0.23 4.83
N GLN A 313 16.32 -0.49 3.72
CA GLN A 313 17.23 -1.63 3.53
C GLN A 313 18.70 -1.21 3.63
N VAL A 314 19.06 -0.08 3.01
CA VAL A 314 20.41 0.49 3.09
C VAL A 314 20.77 0.85 4.52
N LEU A 315 19.89 1.54 5.26
CA LEU A 315 20.13 1.89 6.66
C LEU A 315 20.26 0.65 7.56
N SER A 316 19.42 -0.36 7.34
CA SER A 316 19.49 -1.65 8.05
C SER A 316 20.79 -2.40 7.75
N CYS A 317 21.27 -2.34 6.51
CA CYS A 317 22.54 -2.92 6.10
C CYS A 317 23.71 -2.18 6.75
N GLU A 318 23.66 -0.85 6.78
CA GLU A 318 24.66 0.00 7.42
C GLU A 318 24.76 -0.26 8.93
N GLU A 319 23.61 -0.40 9.61
CA GLU A 319 23.56 -0.79 11.01
C GLU A 319 24.16 -2.18 11.24
N SER A 320 23.87 -3.13 10.37
CA SER A 320 24.42 -4.49 10.44
C SER A 320 25.95 -4.51 10.24
N ILE A 321 26.47 -3.69 9.33
CA ILE A 321 27.91 -3.51 9.12
C ILE A 321 28.57 -2.82 10.32
N ARG A 322 27.89 -1.87 10.97
CA ARG A 322 28.40 -1.26 12.23
C ARG A 322 28.53 -2.28 13.35
N VAL A 323 27.60 -3.22 13.47
CA VAL A 323 27.69 -4.32 14.45
C VAL A 323 28.91 -5.21 14.17
N TRP A 324 29.26 -5.43 12.90
CA TRP A 324 30.44 -6.20 12.52
C TRP A 324 31.75 -5.55 12.92
N ALA A 325 31.84 -4.22 12.86
CA ALA A 325 33.02 -3.48 13.30
C ALA A 325 33.27 -3.63 14.82
N LEU A 326 32.26 -4.08 15.57
CA LEU A 326 32.31 -4.30 17.02
C LEU A 326 32.49 -5.78 17.40
N LEU A 327 32.55 -6.70 16.44
CA LEU A 327 32.79 -8.12 16.72
C LEU A 327 34.22 -8.28 17.28
N PRO A 328 34.39 -8.98 18.42
CA PRO A 328 35.72 -9.28 18.92
C PRO A 328 36.45 -10.14 17.88
N PHE A 329 37.74 -9.85 17.69
CA PHE A 329 38.61 -10.77 16.95
C PHE A 329 38.51 -12.16 17.58
N PRO A 330 38.54 -13.26 16.80
CA PRO A 330 38.82 -14.56 17.36
C PRO A 330 40.11 -14.43 18.16
N GLU A 331 40.03 -14.63 19.48
CA GLU A 331 41.22 -14.72 20.33
C GLU A 331 42.16 -15.73 19.69
N GLU A 332 43.41 -15.30 19.50
CA GLU A 332 44.53 -16.04 18.93
C GLU A 332 44.23 -17.53 18.76
N LEU A 333 43.91 -17.95 17.53
CA LEU A 333 44.13 -19.34 17.14
C LEU A 333 45.63 -19.59 17.31
N THR A 334 45.99 -20.07 18.49
CA THR A 334 47.29 -20.60 18.86
C THR A 334 47.76 -21.53 17.75
N TRP A 335 48.64 -21.03 16.89
CA TRP A 335 49.74 -21.70 16.19
C TRP A 335 49.64 -23.23 15.92
N GLU A 336 48.49 -23.76 15.51
CA GLU A 336 48.36 -25.17 15.08
C GLU A 336 47.64 -25.37 13.74
N ALA A 337 47.42 -24.30 12.97
CA ALA A 337 46.92 -24.40 11.59
C ALA A 337 48.02 -24.27 10.52
N VAL A 338 49.23 -24.78 10.79
CA VAL A 338 50.29 -24.95 9.76
C VAL A 338 50.02 -26.15 8.84
N ARG A 339 48.92 -26.89 9.01
CA ARG A 339 48.57 -27.99 8.10
C ARG A 339 47.07 -28.13 8.00
N LEU A 340 46.44 -27.42 7.06
CA LEU A 340 45.20 -27.88 6.42
C LEU A 340 45.11 -27.19 5.06
N GLU A 341 44.75 -28.01 4.08
CA GLU A 341 44.97 -27.83 2.65
C GLU A 341 44.23 -26.63 2.06
N ASP A 342 44.74 -26.21 0.90
CA ASP A 342 44.17 -25.29 -0.09
C ASP A 342 42.64 -25.49 -0.25
N ASN A 343 41.84 -24.78 0.55
CA ASN A 343 40.39 -24.82 0.44
C ASN A 343 39.97 -24.09 -0.84
N SER A 344 39.49 -24.86 -1.82
CA SER A 344 39.03 -24.35 -3.13
C SER A 344 37.97 -23.24 -3.04
N GLU A 345 37.22 -23.16 -1.94
CA GLU A 345 36.22 -22.13 -1.64
C GLU A 345 36.84 -20.78 -1.25
N THR A 346 37.96 -20.79 -0.51
CA THR A 346 38.71 -19.58 -0.14
C THR A 346 39.38 -18.97 -1.38
N ASN A 347 39.90 -19.82 -2.27
CA ASN A 347 40.50 -19.42 -3.54
C ASN A 347 39.45 -18.90 -4.54
N ALA A 348 38.23 -19.45 -4.55
CA ALA A 348 37.12 -18.94 -5.36
C ALA A 348 36.65 -17.54 -4.90
N SER A 349 36.60 -17.33 -3.58
CA SER A 349 36.25 -16.04 -2.98
C SER A 349 37.32 -14.97 -3.27
N HIS A 350 38.60 -15.33 -3.14
CA HIS A 350 39.72 -14.46 -3.53
C HIS A 350 39.67 -14.09 -5.02
N SER A 351 39.44 -15.06 -5.92
CA SER A 351 39.33 -14.80 -7.36
C SER A 351 38.19 -13.85 -7.71
N LEU A 352 37.07 -13.93 -7.00
CA LEU A 352 35.91 -13.06 -7.21
C LEU A 352 36.19 -11.62 -6.73
N ILE A 353 36.84 -11.46 -5.57
CA ILE A 353 37.22 -10.17 -4.99
C ILE A 353 38.24 -9.47 -5.90
N THR A 354 39.24 -10.19 -6.41
CA THR A 354 40.23 -9.62 -7.36
C THR A 354 39.54 -9.17 -8.64
N LYS A 355 38.60 -9.95 -9.20
CA LYS A 355 37.84 -9.56 -10.41
C LYS A 355 36.97 -8.32 -10.18
N MET A 356 36.29 -8.23 -9.04
CA MET A 356 35.50 -7.05 -8.70
C MET A 356 36.36 -5.81 -8.49
N THR A 357 37.53 -5.98 -7.86
CA THR A 357 38.49 -4.89 -7.63
C THR A 357 39.05 -4.38 -8.96
N ASP A 358 39.43 -5.29 -9.87
CA ASP A 358 39.88 -4.93 -11.22
C ASP A 358 38.77 -4.21 -12.01
N GLU A 359 37.52 -4.67 -11.97
CA GLU A 359 36.40 -4.02 -12.66
C GLU A 359 36.12 -2.61 -12.11
N LEU A 360 36.24 -2.44 -10.79
CA LEU A 360 36.12 -1.12 -10.14
C LEU A 360 37.24 -0.18 -10.55
N TYR A 361 38.48 -0.66 -10.68
CA TYR A 361 39.62 0.13 -11.15
C TYR A 361 39.40 0.69 -12.57
N HIS A 362 38.70 -0.03 -13.45
CA HIS A 362 38.39 0.44 -14.81
C HIS A 362 37.37 1.59 -14.86
N HIS A 363 36.65 1.83 -13.76
CA HIS A 363 35.63 2.88 -13.67
C HIS A 363 36.08 4.08 -12.80
N VAL A 364 37.31 4.08 -12.28
CA VAL A 364 37.87 5.17 -11.47
C VAL A 364 38.84 6.03 -12.31
N PRO A 365 38.68 7.36 -12.36
CA PRO A 365 39.61 8.24 -13.09
C PRO A 365 41.04 8.20 -12.55
N GLU A 366 42.01 8.13 -13.46
CA GLU A 366 43.42 7.68 -13.34
C GLU A 366 44.37 8.33 -12.29
N ASN A 367 43.94 9.11 -11.31
CA ASN A 367 44.90 9.92 -10.54
C ASN A 367 45.34 9.43 -9.16
N HIS A 368 44.93 8.26 -8.67
CA HIS A 368 45.43 7.72 -7.39
C HIS A 368 45.90 6.26 -7.52
N CYS A 369 47.05 6.07 -8.16
CA CYS A 369 47.76 4.79 -8.26
C CYS A 369 48.92 4.74 -7.25
N VAL A 370 48.72 4.19 -6.05
CA VAL A 370 49.80 3.59 -5.26
C VAL A 370 49.24 2.44 -4.43
N LEU A 371 49.31 1.22 -4.97
CA LEU A 371 49.65 0.02 -4.20
C LEU A 371 50.03 -1.10 -5.19
N LYS A 372 51.27 -1.07 -5.65
CA LYS A 372 51.91 -2.28 -6.19
C LYS A 372 52.56 -2.98 -5.00
N ASP A 373 52.32 -4.29 -4.91
CA ASP A 373 52.80 -5.25 -3.91
C ASP A 373 51.72 -5.65 -2.88
N LEU A 374 50.95 -6.67 -3.26
CA LEU A 374 49.98 -7.36 -2.43
C LEU A 374 50.21 -8.88 -2.50
N ASP A 375 51.49 -9.29 -2.43
CA ASP A 375 51.86 -10.72 -2.44
C ASP A 375 51.88 -11.37 -1.05
N HIS A 376 51.62 -10.62 0.02
CA HIS A 376 51.52 -11.18 1.37
C HIS A 376 50.44 -10.49 2.19
N LEU A 377 49.22 -11.04 2.18
CA LEU A 377 48.20 -10.63 3.13
C LEU A 377 47.29 -11.77 3.60
N PRO A 378 47.78 -12.68 4.47
CA PRO A 378 46.89 -13.36 5.40
C PRO A 378 46.66 -12.43 6.61
N THR A 379 45.40 -12.30 7.04
CA THR A 379 44.93 -11.63 8.28
C THR A 379 44.42 -10.17 8.19
N GLU A 380 44.70 -9.39 7.13
CA GLU A 380 44.10 -8.04 6.96
C GLU A 380 42.88 -8.00 6.02
N THR A 381 42.57 -9.08 5.32
CA THR A 381 41.47 -9.20 4.34
C THR A 381 40.09 -8.96 4.98
N ILE A 382 39.91 -9.35 6.24
CA ILE A 382 38.66 -9.12 7.00
C ILE A 382 38.56 -7.65 7.48
N ARG A 383 39.70 -7.00 7.77
CA ARG A 383 39.73 -5.59 8.19
C ARG A 383 39.39 -4.62 7.06
N LEU A 384 39.70 -4.98 5.81
CA LEU A 384 39.34 -4.19 4.62
C LEU A 384 37.91 -4.47 4.15
N LEU A 385 37.32 -5.60 4.51
CA LEU A 385 35.99 -5.99 4.07
C LEU A 385 34.89 -5.05 4.61
N SER A 386 34.94 -4.69 5.89
CA SER A 386 33.96 -3.76 6.48
C SER A 386 34.03 -2.34 5.87
N PRO A 387 35.23 -1.71 5.71
CA PRO A 387 35.38 -0.45 4.97
C PRO A 387 34.98 -0.55 3.50
N VAL A 388 35.29 -1.64 2.80
CA VAL A 388 34.93 -1.84 1.39
C VAL A 388 33.43 -2.03 1.23
N LEU A 389 32.78 -2.81 2.09
CA LEU A 389 31.33 -2.97 2.11
C LEU A 389 30.64 -1.65 2.50
N SER A 390 31.20 -0.90 3.45
CA SER A 390 30.72 0.44 3.82
C SER A 390 30.86 1.43 2.65
N LEU A 391 31.97 1.35 1.90
CA LEU A 391 32.21 2.19 0.72
C LEU A 391 31.26 1.82 -0.42
N ILE A 392 31.03 0.52 -0.66
CA ILE A 392 30.06 0.03 -1.66
C ILE A 392 28.65 0.47 -1.27
N LEU A 393 28.27 0.33 0.00
CA LEU A 393 26.97 0.77 0.51
C LEU A 393 26.83 2.30 0.41
N PHE A 394 27.89 3.05 0.72
CA PHE A 394 27.94 4.50 0.57
C PHE A 394 27.81 4.92 -0.88
N LEU A 395 28.50 4.26 -1.82
CA LEU A 395 28.39 4.51 -3.26
C LEU A 395 26.99 4.20 -3.80
N ILE A 396 26.38 3.08 -3.36
CA ILE A 396 24.98 2.74 -3.66
C ILE A 396 24.04 3.82 -3.10
N THR A 397 24.26 4.27 -1.87
CA THR A 397 23.46 5.33 -1.23
C THR A 397 23.59 6.66 -1.95
N LEU A 398 24.81 7.07 -2.31
CA LEU A 398 25.10 8.33 -2.97
C LEU A 398 24.46 8.37 -4.36
N GLU A 399 24.55 7.28 -5.13
CA GLU A 399 23.92 7.14 -6.44
C GLU A 399 22.39 7.03 -6.36
N LEU A 400 21.85 6.33 -5.36
CA LEU A 400 20.40 6.26 -5.11
C LEU A 400 19.81 7.63 -4.71
N VAL A 401 20.55 8.44 -3.94
CA VAL A 401 20.15 9.82 -3.60
C VAL A 401 20.27 10.73 -4.84
N ASN A 402 21.24 10.48 -5.73
CA ASN A 402 21.41 11.18 -7.00
C ASN A 402 20.40 10.79 -8.09
N VAL A 403 19.41 9.94 -7.81
CA VAL A 403 18.33 9.55 -8.75
C VAL A 403 17.51 10.74 -9.26
N HIS A 404 17.60 11.92 -8.65
CA HIS A 404 17.07 13.17 -9.23
C HIS A 404 17.73 13.53 -10.58
N ALA A 405 18.90 12.99 -10.92
CA ALA A 405 19.54 13.11 -12.24
C ALA A 405 19.10 12.04 -13.26
N VAL A 406 18.29 11.05 -12.85
CA VAL A 406 17.88 9.88 -13.67
C VAL A 406 16.49 10.08 -14.34
N CYS A 407 15.98 11.31 -14.42
CA CYS A 407 14.75 11.62 -15.18
C CYS A 407 14.88 11.41 -16.72
N GLY A 408 16.01 10.91 -17.23
CA GLY A 408 16.28 10.72 -18.66
C GLY A 408 16.52 9.28 -19.14
N LYS A 409 16.47 8.27 -18.26
CA LYS A 409 16.79 6.87 -18.63
C LYS A 409 15.55 6.04 -18.94
N ASN A 410 15.68 5.08 -19.87
CA ASN A 410 14.58 4.24 -20.35
C ASN A 410 14.33 3.02 -19.43
N ALA A 411 13.16 2.37 -19.54
CA ALA A 411 12.71 1.31 -18.62
C ALA A 411 13.65 0.08 -18.56
N HIS A 412 14.38 -0.19 -19.65
CA HIS A 412 15.34 -1.28 -19.73
C HIS A 412 16.60 -0.99 -18.90
N GLU A 413 17.13 0.23 -18.98
CA GLU A 413 18.27 0.68 -18.17
C GLU A 413 17.93 0.65 -16.67
N TYR A 414 16.69 1.02 -16.32
CA TYR A 414 16.20 0.94 -14.94
C TYR A 414 16.14 -0.51 -14.42
N GLN A 415 15.70 -1.45 -15.24
CA GLN A 415 15.68 -2.88 -14.88
C GLN A 415 17.08 -3.48 -14.76
N GLN A 416 18.02 -3.11 -15.62
CA GLN A 416 19.42 -3.55 -15.51
C GLN A 416 20.08 -3.00 -14.26
N TYR A 417 19.79 -1.73 -13.92
CA TYR A 417 20.27 -1.10 -12.70
C TYR A 417 19.71 -1.77 -11.43
N LEU A 418 18.40 -2.04 -11.38
CA LEU A 418 17.80 -2.79 -10.26
C LEU A 418 18.37 -4.20 -10.13
N LYS A 419 18.68 -4.88 -11.25
CA LYS A 419 19.35 -6.18 -11.22
C LYS A 419 20.76 -6.07 -10.64
N PHE A 420 21.52 -5.04 -11.01
CA PHE A 420 22.86 -4.80 -10.47
C PHE A 420 22.82 -4.54 -8.96
N VAL A 421 21.93 -3.65 -8.50
CA VAL A 421 21.75 -3.35 -7.07
C VAL A 421 21.32 -4.59 -6.28
N LYS A 422 20.39 -5.39 -6.82
CA LYS A 422 19.99 -6.68 -6.21
C LYS A 422 21.15 -7.67 -6.13
N SER A 423 21.99 -7.76 -7.17
CA SER A 423 23.16 -8.64 -7.15
C SER A 423 24.17 -8.22 -6.09
N ILE A 424 24.36 -6.91 -5.86
CA ILE A 424 25.25 -6.43 -4.79
C ILE A 424 24.66 -6.70 -3.42
N LEU A 425 23.37 -6.41 -3.19
CA LEU A 425 22.68 -6.73 -1.93
C LEU A 425 22.74 -8.24 -1.62
N GLN A 426 22.45 -9.09 -2.61
CA GLN A 426 22.53 -10.55 -2.46
C GLN A 426 23.96 -11.00 -2.15
N TYR A 427 24.96 -10.37 -2.76
CA TYR A 427 26.36 -10.67 -2.48
C TYR A 427 26.75 -10.27 -1.06
N THR A 428 26.30 -9.11 -0.58
CA THR A 428 26.48 -8.67 0.80
C THR A 428 25.79 -9.61 1.79
N GLU A 429 24.54 -10.02 1.53
CA GLU A 429 23.82 -10.99 2.35
C GLU A 429 24.50 -12.37 2.37
N ASN A 430 24.97 -12.86 1.22
CA ASN A 430 25.69 -14.11 1.15
C ASN A 430 27.00 -14.05 1.95
N LEU A 431 27.75 -12.95 1.85
CA LEU A 431 28.96 -12.75 2.66
C LEU A 431 28.66 -12.72 4.16
N VAL A 432 27.49 -12.23 4.58
CA VAL A 432 27.04 -12.29 5.97
C VAL A 432 26.81 -13.73 6.43
N VAL A 433 26.18 -14.54 5.59
CA VAL A 433 25.94 -15.97 5.87
C VAL A 433 27.24 -16.78 5.92
N TYR A 434 28.23 -16.44 5.09
CA TYR A 434 29.51 -17.17 5.03
C TYR A 434 30.54 -16.76 6.09
N THR A 435 30.26 -15.73 6.90
CA THR A 435 31.15 -15.22 7.96
C THR A 435 30.53 -15.29 9.37
N SER A 436 29.31 -15.81 9.47
CA SER A 436 28.66 -16.26 10.72
C SER A 436 29.07 -17.69 11.03
#